data_AF-A0A1B9AEJ2-F1
#
_entry.id   AF-A0A1B9AEJ2-F1
#
_cell.length_a   1.000
_cell.length_b   1.000
_cell.length_c   1.000
_cell.angle_alpha   90.00
_cell.angle_beta   90.00
_cell.angle_gamma   90.00
#
_symmetry.space_group_name_H-M   'P 1'
#
loop_
_entity.id
_entity.type
_entity.pdbx_description
1 polymer ?
#
loop_
_entity_poly.entity_id
_entity_poly.type
_entity_poly.pdbx_seq_one_letter_code
_entity_poly.pdbx_strand_id
1 'polypeptide(L)'
;MKKLSLCACGSGKPTDYCCKKGWQITSFTHEFTYPGEREEMIKKLQISKQFEMRNRGLMKFYGNDLIAWKLRKPSDPIRNEFLRILAGFMADYLEDNCPDSWQQCGQPFWEELVAAYLPHCIHISQQEQEHRLFLSQLRRFAYWIDKREKTSILPTIETLSTQLQQELSICESLLNRLTETAYPGILSGNLDINKTLERNFQKLDSYYSTLPGLFEVSSSINSVFKLIDLETGSAYHVTGLPESVPPGFLLQGAIGKGKGTMFWEWCYLAGVFPPSSKKFFKTKEHVVVL
;
A
#
# COMPACT_ATOMS: atom_id res chain seq x y z
N MET A 1 -14.30 9.98 -1.53
CA MET A 1 -12.83 9.81 -1.58
C MET A 1 -12.42 9.59 -3.03
N LYS A 2 -11.29 10.15 -3.45
CA LYS A 2 -10.80 10.07 -4.84
C LYS A 2 -10.30 8.64 -5.10
N LYS A 3 -10.85 7.95 -6.10
CA LYS A 3 -10.38 6.60 -6.49
C LYS A 3 -8.89 6.64 -6.82
N LEU A 4 -8.16 5.62 -6.38
CA LEU A 4 -6.72 5.51 -6.54
C LEU A 4 -6.31 5.14 -7.97
N SER A 5 -5.40 5.91 -8.54
CA SER A 5 -4.63 5.47 -9.72
C SER A 5 -3.21 5.22 -9.26
N LEU A 6 -2.66 4.04 -9.56
CA LEU A 6 -1.27 3.71 -9.26
C LEU A 6 -0.37 4.10 -10.43
N CYS A 7 0.86 4.56 -10.19
CA CYS A 7 1.76 4.82 -11.31
C CYS A 7 2.29 3.51 -11.91
N ALA A 8 2.31 3.48 -13.24
CA ALA A 8 2.94 2.44 -14.05
C ALA A 8 4.48 2.37 -13.91
N CYS A 9 5.14 3.31 -13.21
CA CYS A 9 6.59 3.33 -12.96
C CYS A 9 7.11 2.16 -12.11
N GLY A 10 6.22 1.33 -11.54
CA GLY A 10 6.60 0.24 -10.65
C GLY A 10 6.96 0.67 -9.23
N SER A 11 6.92 1.97 -8.89
CA SER A 11 7.12 2.43 -7.50
C SER A 11 5.98 2.07 -6.55
N GLY A 12 4.84 1.65 -7.12
CA GLY A 12 3.58 1.42 -6.41
C GLY A 12 2.94 2.69 -5.81
N LYS A 13 3.54 3.86 -5.97
CA LYS A 13 2.96 5.15 -5.54
C LYS A 13 1.79 5.57 -6.44
N PRO A 14 0.86 6.42 -5.95
CA PRO A 14 -0.22 6.93 -6.79
C PRO A 14 0.31 7.72 -7.99
N THR A 15 -0.39 7.66 -9.14
CA THR A 15 0.00 8.30 -10.42
C THR A 15 0.23 9.81 -10.27
N ASP A 16 -0.56 10.45 -9.41
CA ASP A 16 -0.47 11.89 -9.17
C ASP A 16 0.82 12.29 -8.42
N TYR A 17 1.53 11.34 -7.79
CA TYR A 17 2.76 11.59 -7.01
C TYR A 17 4.03 10.89 -7.52
N CYS A 18 3.96 9.82 -8.34
CA CYS A 18 5.18 9.20 -8.91
C CYS A 18 5.69 9.97 -10.15
N CYS A 19 4.84 10.14 -11.15
CA CYS A 19 5.29 10.30 -12.55
C CYS A 19 4.73 11.54 -13.27
N LYS A 20 3.75 12.25 -12.69
CA LYS A 20 3.20 13.46 -13.29
C LYS A 20 4.13 14.66 -13.07
N LYS A 21 4.22 15.50 -14.11
CA LYS A 21 5.02 16.73 -14.15
C LYS A 21 4.51 17.77 -13.14
N GLY A 22 5.43 18.28 -12.33
CA GLY A 22 5.26 19.45 -11.48
C GLY A 22 5.28 19.08 -10.00
N TRP A 23 6.36 19.44 -9.30
CA TRP A 23 6.37 19.45 -7.84
C TRP A 23 5.31 20.47 -7.40
N GLN A 24 4.16 20.00 -6.90
CA GLN A 24 3.23 20.90 -6.24
C GLN A 24 3.82 21.22 -4.87
N ILE A 25 4.53 22.35 -4.79
CA ILE A 25 5.04 22.87 -3.53
C ILE A 25 3.91 23.68 -2.89
N THR A 26 3.11 23.04 -2.04
CA THR A 26 2.25 23.76 -1.10
C THR A 26 3.09 24.21 0.10
N SER A 27 3.40 25.50 0.16
CA SER A 27 3.97 26.13 1.36
C SER A 27 2.86 26.55 2.32
N PHE A 28 3.08 26.35 3.61
CA PHE A 28 2.24 26.90 4.67
C PHE A 28 3.09 27.74 5.62
N THR A 29 2.50 28.78 6.18
CA THR A 29 3.11 29.62 7.22
C THR A 29 2.41 29.33 8.54
N HIS A 30 3.19 29.11 9.60
CA HIS A 30 2.69 28.99 10.96
C HIS A 30 3.22 30.16 11.78
N GLU A 31 2.32 30.94 12.35
CA GLU A 31 2.67 32.07 13.22
C GLU A 31 2.79 31.57 14.67
N PHE A 32 3.89 31.89 15.33
CA PHE A 32 4.09 31.55 16.73
C PHE A 32 3.43 32.61 17.61
N THR A 33 2.48 32.17 18.43
CA THR A 33 1.57 33.01 19.20
C THR A 33 1.96 33.12 20.67
N TYR A 34 2.80 32.21 21.19
CA TYR A 34 3.28 32.28 22.59
C TYR A 34 4.74 31.85 22.78
N PRO A 35 5.41 32.35 23.84
CA PRO A 35 6.77 31.91 24.21
C PRO A 35 6.80 30.41 24.53
N GLY A 36 7.65 29.64 23.83
CA GLY A 36 7.78 28.19 24.00
C GLY A 36 7.16 27.36 22.86
N GLU A 37 6.28 27.95 22.05
CA GLU A 37 5.63 27.23 20.94
C GLU A 37 6.63 26.74 19.89
N ARG A 38 7.70 27.52 19.67
CA ARG A 38 8.77 27.16 18.74
C ARG A 38 9.53 25.93 19.22
N GLU A 39 9.91 25.89 20.50
CA GLU A 39 10.60 24.76 21.12
C GLU A 39 9.73 23.50 21.09
N GLU A 40 8.43 23.65 21.36
CA GLU A 40 7.45 22.56 21.24
C GLU A 40 7.35 22.03 19.81
N MET A 41 7.28 22.91 18.81
CA MET A 41 7.23 22.53 17.41
C MET A 41 8.51 21.80 16.96
N ILE A 42 9.69 22.28 17.37
CA ILE A 42 10.97 21.60 17.10
C ILE A 42 10.98 20.20 17.72
N LYS A 43 10.50 20.06 18.96
CA LYS A 43 10.41 18.76 19.63
C LYS A 43 9.45 17.81 18.91
N LYS A 44 8.30 18.31 18.46
CA LYS A 44 7.33 17.55 17.67
C LYS A 44 7.93 17.09 16.34
N LEU A 45 8.66 17.95 15.64
CA LEU A 45 9.40 17.61 14.41
C LEU A 45 10.43 16.49 14.64
N GLN A 46 11.16 16.54 15.75
CA GLN A 46 12.13 15.49 16.08
C GLN A 46 11.46 14.14 16.35
N ILE A 47 10.31 14.14 17.03
CA ILE A 47 9.55 12.91 17.31
C ILE A 47 8.91 12.37 16.02
N SER A 48 8.29 13.24 15.21
CA SER A 48 7.61 12.85 13.97
C SER A 48 8.56 12.22 12.96
N LYS A 49 9.81 12.71 12.91
CA LYS A 49 10.86 12.14 12.06
C LYS A 49 11.16 10.68 12.36
N GLN A 50 10.96 10.20 13.60
CA GLN A 50 11.23 8.81 13.99
C GLN A 50 10.29 7.79 13.33
N PHE A 51 9.16 8.25 12.80
CA PHE A 51 8.21 7.44 12.03
C PHE A 51 7.88 8.10 10.69
N GLU A 52 8.78 8.96 10.18
CA GLU A 52 8.72 9.55 8.84
C GLU A 52 7.44 10.34 8.51
N MET A 53 6.75 10.89 9.52
CA MET A 53 5.59 11.74 9.23
C MET A 53 6.03 13.04 8.56
N ARG A 54 5.42 13.37 7.42
CA ARG A 54 5.64 14.64 6.72
C ARG A 54 5.40 15.82 7.68
N ASN A 55 6.24 16.85 7.60
CA ASN A 55 6.16 18.03 8.48
C ASN A 55 4.77 18.69 8.48
N ARG A 56 4.09 18.73 7.32
CA ARG A 56 2.72 19.27 7.20
C ARG A 56 1.71 18.51 8.05
N GLY A 57 1.92 17.20 8.27
CA GLY A 57 1.06 16.38 9.13
C GLY A 57 1.01 16.86 10.58
N LEU A 58 2.05 17.57 11.05
CA LEU A 58 2.05 18.22 12.37
C LEU A 58 0.96 19.28 12.52
N MET A 59 0.57 19.90 11.42
CA MET A 59 -0.45 20.95 11.38
C MET A 59 -1.86 20.38 11.15
N LYS A 60 -1.98 19.07 10.93
CA LYS A 60 -3.27 18.38 10.74
C LYS A 60 -3.77 17.85 12.08
N PHE A 61 -5.08 17.61 12.16
CA PHE A 61 -5.75 17.17 13.40
C PHE A 61 -5.08 15.94 14.04
N TYR A 62 -4.61 15.00 13.21
CA TYR A 62 -4.01 13.75 13.67
C TYR A 62 -2.58 13.90 14.21
N GLY A 63 -1.86 14.98 13.88
CA GLY A 63 -0.41 15.09 14.11
C GLY A 63 -0.04 14.99 15.59
N ASN A 64 -0.75 15.72 16.45
CA ASN A 64 -0.54 15.68 17.89
C ASN A 64 -0.86 14.30 18.48
N ASP A 65 -1.87 13.60 17.94
CA ASP A 65 -2.27 12.30 18.44
C ASP A 65 -1.30 11.19 18.05
N LEU A 66 -0.76 11.21 16.84
CA LEU A 66 0.28 10.27 16.44
C LEU A 66 1.55 10.44 17.29
N ILE A 67 1.93 11.69 17.60
CA ILE A 67 3.04 11.98 18.51
C ILE A 67 2.74 11.51 19.93
N ALA A 68 1.56 11.79 20.46
CA ALA A 68 1.16 11.33 21.78
C ALA A 68 1.16 9.80 21.86
N TRP A 69 0.69 9.11 20.82
CA TRP A 69 0.75 7.65 20.73
C TRP A 69 2.19 7.14 20.69
N LYS A 70 3.07 7.77 19.91
CA LYS A 70 4.50 7.46 19.87
C LYS A 70 5.13 7.54 21.26
N LEU A 71 4.88 8.63 21.99
CA LEU A 71 5.47 8.87 23.31
C LEU A 71 5.05 7.88 24.38
N ARG A 72 3.91 7.18 24.22
CA ARG A 72 3.51 6.11 25.14
C ARG A 72 4.44 4.88 25.09
N LYS A 73 5.17 4.67 24.00
CA LYS A 73 6.22 3.64 23.86
C LYS A 73 7.32 4.12 22.89
N PRO A 74 8.26 4.96 23.37
CA PRO A 74 9.21 5.67 22.52
C PRO A 74 10.22 4.81 21.78
N SER A 75 10.42 3.55 22.16
CA SER A 75 11.41 2.66 21.53
C SER A 75 10.78 1.45 20.83
N ASP A 76 9.45 1.39 20.70
CA ASP A 76 8.74 0.27 20.07
C ASP A 76 8.82 0.38 18.53
N PRO A 77 9.58 -0.50 17.84
CA PRO A 77 9.73 -0.44 16.39
C PRO A 77 8.44 -0.80 15.65
N ILE A 78 7.62 -1.71 16.21
CA ILE A 78 6.33 -2.09 15.62
C ILE A 78 5.38 -0.89 15.64
N ARG A 79 5.43 -0.08 16.70
CA ARG A 79 4.68 1.17 16.77
C ARG A 79 5.17 2.20 15.77
N ASN A 80 6.48 2.33 15.58
CA ASN A 80 7.02 3.25 14.56
C ASN A 80 6.52 2.89 13.17
N GLU A 81 6.57 1.60 12.84
CA GLU A 81 6.12 1.13 11.53
C GLU A 81 4.62 1.35 11.34
N PHE A 82 3.80 1.03 12.34
CA PHE A 82 2.37 1.36 12.33
C PHE A 82 2.12 2.86 12.10
N LEU A 83 2.83 3.73 12.82
CA LEU A 83 2.70 5.18 12.70
C LEU A 83 3.18 5.70 11.33
N ARG A 84 4.24 5.11 10.77
CA ARG A 84 4.75 5.43 9.44
C ARG A 84 3.70 5.14 8.38
N ILE A 85 3.08 3.96 8.43
CA ILE A 85 2.02 3.56 7.50
C ILE A 85 0.80 4.49 7.65
N LEU A 86 0.32 4.72 8.87
CA LEU A 86 -0.86 5.57 9.10
C LEU A 86 -0.61 7.04 8.70
N ALA A 87 0.53 7.60 9.07
CA ALA A 87 0.90 8.96 8.68
C ALA A 87 1.11 9.09 7.15
N GLY A 88 1.69 8.05 6.52
CA GLY A 88 1.83 7.94 5.09
C GLY A 88 0.47 7.92 4.39
N PHE A 89 -0.50 7.13 4.85
CA PHE A 89 -1.86 7.12 4.30
C PHE A 89 -2.52 8.51 4.35
N MET A 90 -2.42 9.18 5.50
CA MET A 90 -2.94 10.54 5.65
C MET A 90 -2.29 11.55 4.71
N ALA A 91 -0.98 11.41 4.48
CA ALA A 91 -0.18 12.36 3.73
C ALA A 91 -0.14 12.09 2.21
N ASP A 92 -0.19 10.83 1.79
CA ASP A 92 0.00 10.44 0.39
C ASP A 92 -1.36 10.27 -0.32
N TYR A 93 -2.40 9.86 0.40
CA TYR A 93 -3.69 9.51 -0.21
C TYR A 93 -4.77 10.55 0.07
N LEU A 94 -4.71 11.16 1.25
CA LEU A 94 -5.76 12.05 1.72
C LEU A 94 -5.32 13.50 1.78
N GLU A 95 -4.15 13.92 1.31
CA GLU A 95 -3.63 15.28 1.55
C GLU A 95 -4.64 16.41 1.29
N ASP A 96 -5.35 16.35 0.15
CA ASP A 96 -6.39 17.31 -0.24
C ASP A 96 -7.80 16.99 0.29
N ASN A 97 -8.04 15.75 0.71
CA ASN A 97 -9.34 15.25 1.18
C ASN A 97 -9.25 14.67 2.61
N CYS A 98 -8.30 15.19 3.40
CA CYS A 98 -8.00 14.66 4.71
C CYS A 98 -9.16 15.04 5.61
N PRO A 99 -9.73 14.09 6.39
CA PRO A 99 -10.72 14.43 7.39
C PRO A 99 -10.20 15.54 8.31
N ASP A 100 -11.09 16.31 8.91
CA ASP A 100 -10.72 17.35 9.88
C ASP A 100 -10.68 16.80 11.31
N SER A 101 -11.14 15.56 11.51
CA SER A 101 -11.21 14.90 12.82
C SER A 101 -11.34 13.38 12.71
N TRP A 102 -11.06 12.67 13.81
CA TRP A 102 -11.23 11.21 13.86
C TRP A 102 -12.70 10.77 13.74
N GLN A 103 -13.64 11.63 14.14
CA GLN A 103 -15.09 11.40 14.01
C GLN A 103 -15.53 11.31 12.54
N GLN A 104 -14.80 11.98 11.64
CA GLN A 104 -15.06 11.95 10.19
C GLN A 104 -14.36 10.76 9.51
N CYS A 105 -13.49 10.02 10.20
CA CYS A 105 -12.89 8.79 9.71
C CYS A 105 -13.89 7.62 9.82
N GLY A 106 -14.87 7.57 8.93
CA GLY A 106 -15.87 6.50 8.87
C GLY A 106 -15.30 5.16 8.37
N GLN A 107 -16.15 4.13 8.29
CA GLN A 107 -15.75 2.80 7.82
C GLN A 107 -14.97 2.80 6.48
N PRO A 108 -15.37 3.55 5.44
CA PRO A 108 -14.64 3.56 4.17
C PRO A 108 -13.18 4.02 4.32
N PHE A 109 -12.90 4.95 5.23
CA PHE A 109 -11.53 5.43 5.50
C PHE A 109 -10.65 4.29 6.03
N TRP A 110 -11.16 3.55 7.02
CA TRP A 110 -10.42 2.46 7.65
C TRP A 110 -10.29 1.25 6.72
N GLU A 111 -11.32 0.99 5.93
CA GLU A 111 -11.30 -0.06 4.94
C GLU A 111 -10.29 0.23 3.83
N GLU A 112 -10.20 1.48 3.35
CA GLU A 112 -9.18 1.87 2.37
C GLU A 112 -7.76 1.73 2.94
N LEU A 113 -7.53 2.17 4.18
CA LEU A 113 -6.25 1.99 4.88
C LEU A 113 -5.85 0.52 4.96
N VAL A 114 -6.77 -0.37 5.34
CA VAL A 114 -6.46 -1.77 5.61
C VAL A 114 -6.44 -2.62 4.34
N ALA A 115 -7.40 -2.43 3.44
CA ALA A 115 -7.55 -3.27 2.25
C ALA A 115 -6.73 -2.78 1.05
N ALA A 116 -6.49 -1.47 0.90
CA ALA A 116 -5.80 -0.92 -0.26
C ALA A 116 -4.41 -0.37 0.08
N TYR A 117 -4.27 0.40 1.16
CA TYR A 117 -3.00 1.06 1.47
C TYR A 117 -1.98 0.15 2.17
N LEU A 118 -2.41 -0.61 3.18
CA LEU A 118 -1.54 -1.52 3.92
C LEU A 118 -0.84 -2.55 3.01
N PRO A 119 -1.51 -3.25 2.09
CA PRO A 119 -0.83 -4.24 1.24
C PRO A 119 0.27 -3.65 0.37
N HIS A 120 0.20 -2.35 0.06
CA HIS A 120 1.27 -1.64 -0.65
C HIS A 120 2.48 -1.35 0.26
N CYS A 121 2.28 -1.30 1.58
CA CYS A 121 3.30 -0.97 2.57
C CYS A 121 3.92 -2.19 3.26
N ILE A 122 3.36 -3.39 3.07
CA ILE A 122 3.89 -4.61 3.68
C ILE A 122 5.31 -4.86 3.19
N HIS A 123 6.24 -4.95 4.14
CA HIS A 123 7.61 -5.33 3.85
C HIS A 123 7.70 -6.83 3.59
N ILE A 124 8.58 -7.20 2.66
CA ILE A 124 8.93 -8.61 2.46
C ILE A 124 9.66 -9.13 3.70
N SER A 125 9.23 -10.27 4.24
CA SER A 125 9.81 -10.86 5.45
C SER A 125 9.63 -12.37 5.46
N GLN A 126 10.55 -13.13 6.07
CA GLN A 126 10.37 -14.58 6.20
C GLN A 126 9.21 -14.95 7.13
N GLN A 127 8.88 -14.07 8.07
CA GLN A 127 7.94 -14.35 9.15
C GLN A 127 6.48 -14.23 8.72
N GLU A 128 6.18 -13.47 7.66
CA GLU A 128 4.81 -13.27 7.15
C GLU A 128 3.83 -12.76 8.24
N GLN A 129 4.30 -11.86 9.10
CA GLN A 129 3.52 -11.33 10.24
C GLN A 129 3.24 -9.82 10.17
N GLU A 130 3.71 -9.10 9.14
CA GLU A 130 3.61 -7.64 9.08
C GLU A 130 2.16 -7.17 9.14
N HIS A 131 1.26 -7.84 8.40
CA HIS A 131 -0.19 -7.54 8.47
C HIS A 131 -0.75 -7.70 9.89
N ARG A 132 -0.34 -8.74 10.63
CA ARG A 132 -0.85 -9.00 11.99
C ARG A 132 -0.33 -7.98 12.99
N LEU A 133 0.95 -7.63 12.88
CA LEU A 133 1.58 -6.61 13.71
C LEU A 133 0.88 -5.26 13.53
N PHE A 134 0.61 -4.88 12.27
CA PHE A 134 -0.13 -3.67 11.95
C PHE A 134 -1.56 -3.68 12.53
N LEU A 135 -2.36 -4.72 12.25
CA LEU A 135 -3.73 -4.82 12.76
C LEU A 135 -3.79 -4.81 14.29
N SER A 136 -2.81 -5.42 14.96
CA SER A 136 -2.68 -5.38 16.42
C SER A 136 -2.45 -3.96 16.94
N GLN A 137 -1.55 -3.19 16.33
CA GLN A 137 -1.33 -1.79 16.71
C GLN A 137 -2.53 -0.91 16.35
N LEU A 138 -3.19 -1.15 15.21
CA LEU A 138 -4.37 -0.41 14.79
C LEU A 138 -5.52 -0.55 15.80
N ARG A 139 -5.80 -1.77 16.29
CA ARG A 139 -6.80 -1.99 17.35
C ARG A 139 -6.44 -1.24 18.64
N ARG A 140 -5.18 -1.31 19.07
CA ARG A 140 -4.69 -0.60 20.26
C ARG A 140 -4.80 0.91 20.11
N PHE A 141 -4.49 1.43 18.93
CA PHE A 141 -4.60 2.84 18.60
C PHE A 141 -6.06 3.29 18.57
N ALA A 142 -6.95 2.54 17.90
CA ALA A 142 -8.38 2.82 17.86
C ALA A 142 -9.00 2.89 19.26
N TYR A 143 -8.72 1.90 20.12
CA TYR A 143 -9.14 1.93 21.52
C TYR A 143 -8.68 3.18 22.27
N TRP A 144 -7.43 3.61 22.01
CA TRP A 144 -6.87 4.79 22.65
C TRP A 144 -7.52 6.08 22.14
N ILE A 145 -7.75 6.21 20.83
CA ILE A 145 -8.45 7.34 20.22
C ILE A 145 -9.90 7.41 20.71
N ASP A 146 -10.62 6.29 20.76
CA ASP A 146 -12.01 6.25 21.25
C ASP A 146 -12.16 6.85 22.64
N LYS A 147 -11.21 6.56 23.54
CA LYS A 147 -11.19 7.15 24.88
C LYS A 147 -10.86 8.64 24.90
N ARG A 148 -9.97 9.08 24.02
CA ARG A 148 -9.42 10.43 24.00
C ARG A 148 -10.36 11.42 23.32
N GLU A 149 -10.87 11.02 22.16
CA GLU A 149 -11.65 11.85 21.23
C GLU A 149 -13.15 11.52 21.27
N LYS A 150 -13.57 10.58 22.14
CA LYS A 150 -14.96 10.13 22.29
C LYS A 150 -15.54 9.62 20.96
N THR A 151 -14.76 8.85 20.23
CA THR A 151 -15.16 8.17 18.99
C THR A 151 -15.60 6.72 19.24
N SER A 152 -16.02 6.02 18.18
CA SER A 152 -16.37 4.59 18.22
C SER A 152 -15.74 3.86 17.03
N ILE A 153 -14.42 4.03 16.85
CA ILE A 153 -13.62 3.49 15.75
C ILE A 153 -13.28 2.02 16.01
N LEU A 154 -13.02 1.62 17.26
CA LEU A 154 -12.57 0.27 17.60
C LEU A 154 -13.49 -0.83 17.05
N PRO A 155 -14.83 -0.77 17.22
CA PRO A 155 -15.72 -1.80 16.67
C PRO A 155 -15.56 -1.96 15.16
N THR A 156 -15.45 -0.86 14.42
CA THR A 156 -15.19 -0.88 12.97
C THR A 156 -13.87 -1.58 12.65
N ILE A 157 -12.81 -1.27 13.38
CA ILE A 157 -11.49 -1.91 13.20
C ILE A 157 -11.55 -3.39 13.53
N GLU A 158 -12.25 -3.81 14.58
CA GLU A 158 -12.37 -5.22 14.95
C GLU A 158 -13.09 -6.03 13.88
N THR A 159 -14.21 -5.50 13.35
CA THR A 159 -14.94 -6.10 12.23
C THR A 159 -14.05 -6.22 11.00
N LEU A 160 -13.43 -5.12 10.56
CA LEU A 160 -12.56 -5.11 9.38
C LEU A 160 -11.38 -6.07 9.54
N SER A 161 -10.73 -6.06 10.71
CA SER A 161 -9.59 -6.93 10.96
C SER A 161 -9.99 -8.41 10.88
N THR A 162 -11.17 -8.77 11.38
CA THR A 162 -11.66 -10.15 11.32
C THR A 162 -11.97 -10.56 9.88
N GLN A 163 -12.61 -9.69 9.12
CA GLN A 163 -13.00 -9.94 7.73
C GLN A 163 -11.78 -10.06 6.80
N LEU A 164 -10.76 -9.22 6.98
CA LEU A 164 -9.65 -9.10 6.04
C LEU A 164 -8.40 -9.90 6.44
N GLN A 165 -8.35 -10.46 7.66
CA GLN A 165 -7.14 -11.13 8.17
C GLN A 165 -6.63 -12.24 7.24
N GLN A 166 -7.52 -13.10 6.74
CA GLN A 166 -7.12 -14.18 5.85
C GLN A 166 -6.64 -13.66 4.49
N GLU A 167 -7.35 -12.70 3.90
CA GLU A 167 -6.97 -12.13 2.60
C GLU A 167 -5.63 -11.39 2.68
N LEU A 168 -5.38 -10.65 3.76
CA LEU A 168 -4.10 -9.98 4.00
C LEU A 168 -2.95 -10.96 4.20
N SER A 169 -3.20 -12.07 4.90
CA SER A 169 -2.20 -13.14 5.03
C SER A 169 -1.84 -13.76 3.67
N ILE A 170 -2.83 -13.92 2.77
CA ILE A 170 -2.58 -14.38 1.41
C ILE A 170 -1.80 -13.33 0.62
N CYS A 171 -2.13 -12.03 0.77
CA CYS A 171 -1.39 -10.95 0.10
C CYS A 171 0.09 -10.95 0.48
N GLU A 172 0.41 -11.02 1.78
CA GLU A 172 1.80 -11.03 2.26
C GLU A 172 2.55 -12.28 1.78
N SER A 173 1.92 -13.46 1.86
CA SER A 173 2.54 -14.71 1.38
C SER A 173 2.79 -14.72 -0.13
N LEU A 174 1.83 -14.22 -0.92
CA LEU A 174 2.00 -14.09 -2.37
C LEU A 174 3.07 -13.06 -2.72
N LEU A 175 3.10 -11.92 -2.03
CA LEU A 175 4.11 -10.88 -2.21
C LEU A 175 5.50 -11.45 -1.98
N ASN A 176 5.71 -12.14 -0.86
CA ASN A 176 6.99 -12.78 -0.53
C ASN A 176 7.39 -13.82 -1.55
N ARG A 177 6.48 -14.73 -1.91
CA ARG A 177 6.77 -15.84 -2.84
C ARG A 177 7.11 -15.34 -4.24
N LEU A 178 6.34 -14.39 -4.76
CA LEU A 178 6.59 -13.80 -6.07
C LEU A 178 7.90 -12.99 -6.06
N THR A 179 8.19 -12.30 -4.97
CA THR A 179 9.45 -11.56 -4.80
C THR A 179 10.64 -12.50 -4.71
N GLU A 180 10.57 -13.58 -3.95
CA GLU A 180 11.62 -14.61 -3.87
C GLU A 180 11.82 -15.33 -5.22
N THR A 181 10.75 -15.53 -6.00
CA THR A 181 10.86 -16.08 -7.36
C THR A 181 11.62 -15.13 -8.29
N ALA A 182 11.30 -13.83 -8.24
CA ALA A 182 11.94 -12.80 -9.05
C ALA A 182 13.37 -12.46 -8.57
N TYR A 183 13.64 -12.60 -7.27
CA TYR A 183 14.91 -12.29 -6.61
C TYR A 183 15.31 -13.41 -5.63
N PRO A 184 15.76 -14.58 -6.10
CA PRO A 184 16.11 -15.70 -5.24
C PRO A 184 17.18 -15.32 -4.22
N GLY A 185 16.94 -15.66 -2.96
CA GLY A 185 17.81 -15.33 -1.84
C GLY A 185 17.49 -13.99 -1.17
N ILE A 186 16.54 -13.19 -1.67
CA ILE A 186 16.20 -11.88 -1.09
C ILE A 186 15.68 -12.01 0.34
N LEU A 187 14.83 -13.01 0.61
CA LEU A 187 14.31 -13.23 1.96
C LEU A 187 15.37 -13.80 2.91
N SER A 188 16.39 -14.50 2.40
CA SER A 188 17.46 -15.08 3.21
C SER A 188 18.70 -14.19 3.35
N GLY A 189 18.72 -13.02 2.70
CA GLY A 189 19.88 -12.13 2.67
C GLY A 189 21.06 -12.64 1.83
N ASN A 190 20.86 -13.74 1.08
CA ASN A 190 21.89 -14.36 0.23
C ASN A 190 21.75 -13.94 -1.25
N LEU A 191 21.10 -12.80 -1.50
CA LEU A 191 20.85 -12.30 -2.84
C LEU A 191 22.17 -11.87 -3.51
N ASP A 192 22.51 -12.52 -4.62
CA ASP A 192 23.53 -12.01 -5.54
C ASP A 192 22.88 -10.90 -6.41
N ILE A 193 23.09 -9.65 -5.99
CA ILE A 193 22.48 -8.47 -6.62
C ILE A 193 22.88 -8.39 -8.10
N ASN A 194 24.17 -8.55 -8.42
CA ASN A 194 24.66 -8.36 -9.77
C ASN A 194 24.08 -9.40 -10.73
N LYS A 195 24.14 -10.68 -10.34
CA LYS A 195 23.60 -11.77 -11.13
C LYS A 195 22.08 -11.68 -11.30
N THR A 196 21.38 -11.24 -10.26
CA THR A 196 19.92 -11.10 -10.30
C THR A 196 19.50 -9.94 -11.19
N LEU A 197 20.18 -8.79 -11.08
CA LEU A 197 19.93 -7.64 -11.96
C LEU A 197 20.21 -8.00 -13.41
N GLU A 198 21.35 -8.62 -13.71
CA GLU A 198 21.70 -9.05 -15.06
C GLU A 198 20.63 -9.98 -15.66
N ARG A 199 20.22 -11.01 -14.91
CA ARG A 199 19.14 -11.93 -15.32
C ARG A 199 17.82 -11.19 -15.58
N ASN A 200 17.46 -10.25 -14.71
CA ASN A 200 16.20 -9.53 -14.83
C ASN A 200 16.22 -8.55 -16.01
N PHE A 201 17.34 -7.87 -16.27
CA PHE A 201 17.51 -7.03 -17.47
C PHE A 201 17.46 -7.86 -18.74
N GLN A 202 18.19 -8.98 -18.82
CA GLN A 202 18.14 -9.89 -19.97
C GLN A 202 16.71 -10.41 -20.22
N LYS A 203 15.97 -10.75 -19.16
CA LYS A 203 14.57 -11.16 -19.26
C LYS A 203 13.70 -10.03 -19.80
N LEU A 204 13.84 -8.80 -19.29
CA LEU A 204 13.11 -7.64 -19.78
C LEU A 204 13.42 -7.33 -21.25
N ASP A 205 14.69 -7.37 -21.65
CA ASP A 205 15.14 -7.12 -23.02
C ASP A 205 14.65 -8.19 -24.02
N SER A 206 14.30 -9.38 -23.53
CA SER A 206 13.74 -10.46 -24.36
C SER A 206 12.29 -10.22 -24.79
N TYR A 207 11.56 -9.34 -24.08
CA TYR A 207 10.18 -9.02 -24.40
C TYR A 207 10.12 -7.99 -25.53
N TYR A 208 9.23 -8.22 -26.51
CA TYR A 208 8.96 -7.22 -27.53
C TYR A 208 8.07 -6.09 -27.01
N SER A 209 7.27 -6.38 -25.98
CA SER A 209 6.35 -5.43 -25.36
C SER A 209 6.15 -5.79 -23.90
N THR A 210 6.03 -4.77 -23.06
CA THR A 210 5.69 -4.88 -21.65
C THR A 210 4.51 -3.97 -21.35
N LEU A 211 3.55 -4.48 -20.59
CA LEU A 211 2.35 -3.75 -20.18
C LEU A 211 2.30 -3.69 -18.64
N PRO A 212 2.64 -2.55 -18.02
CA PRO A 212 2.39 -2.34 -16.60
C PRO A 212 0.90 -2.17 -16.35
N GLY A 213 0.42 -2.62 -15.20
CA GLY A 213 -1.00 -2.53 -14.86
C GLY A 213 -1.34 -3.04 -13.47
N LEU A 214 -2.62 -2.93 -13.14
CA LEU A 214 -3.24 -3.55 -11.98
C LEU A 214 -4.23 -4.59 -12.50
N PHE A 215 -3.91 -5.85 -12.28
CA PHE A 215 -4.59 -6.98 -12.90
C PHE A 215 -5.41 -7.76 -11.88
N GLU A 216 -6.68 -8.00 -12.15
CA GLU A 216 -7.50 -8.95 -11.40
C GLU A 216 -7.30 -10.36 -11.94
N VAL A 217 -7.06 -11.31 -11.05
CA VAL A 217 -6.98 -12.73 -11.40
C VAL A 217 -8.40 -13.27 -11.61
N SER A 218 -8.79 -13.54 -12.85
CA SER A 218 -10.14 -14.03 -13.17
C SER A 218 -10.26 -15.54 -12.99
N SER A 219 -9.28 -16.29 -13.47
CA SER A 219 -9.24 -17.75 -13.38
C SER A 219 -7.84 -18.29 -13.70
N SER A 220 -7.60 -19.58 -13.44
CA SER A 220 -6.38 -20.29 -13.83
C SER A 220 -6.71 -21.70 -14.32
N ILE A 221 -5.98 -22.16 -15.34
CA ILE A 221 -6.02 -23.54 -15.86
C ILE A 221 -4.59 -23.94 -16.24
N ASN A 222 -4.08 -25.04 -15.68
CA ASN A 222 -2.75 -25.60 -16.01
C ASN A 222 -1.63 -24.54 -16.00
N SER A 223 -1.50 -23.77 -14.91
CA SER A 223 -0.52 -22.67 -14.77
C SER A 223 -0.65 -21.50 -15.78
N VAL A 224 -1.74 -21.44 -16.55
CA VAL A 224 -2.12 -20.29 -17.37
C VAL A 224 -3.23 -19.51 -16.67
N PHE A 225 -2.97 -18.25 -16.37
CA PHE A 225 -3.88 -17.36 -15.66
C PHE A 225 -4.58 -16.44 -16.65
N LYS A 226 -5.88 -16.23 -16.46
CA LYS A 226 -6.61 -15.15 -17.12
C LYS A 226 -6.57 -13.93 -16.20
N LEU A 227 -5.85 -12.90 -16.61
CA LEU A 227 -5.76 -11.62 -15.92
C LEU A 227 -6.62 -10.58 -16.62
N ILE A 228 -7.35 -9.76 -15.86
CA ILE A 228 -8.14 -8.63 -16.38
C ILE A 228 -7.48 -7.34 -15.90
N ASP A 229 -7.02 -6.51 -16.83
CA ASP A 229 -6.53 -5.17 -16.50
C ASP A 229 -7.69 -4.31 -16.00
N LEU A 230 -7.59 -3.79 -14.78
CA LEU A 230 -8.63 -2.99 -14.15
C LEU A 230 -8.85 -1.62 -14.81
N GLU A 231 -7.84 -1.08 -15.51
CA GLU A 231 -7.98 0.21 -16.20
C GLU A 231 -8.67 0.07 -17.56
N THR A 232 -8.31 -0.97 -18.33
CA THR A 232 -8.77 -1.14 -19.71
C THR A 232 -9.88 -2.18 -19.88
N GLY A 233 -10.11 -3.03 -18.87
CA GLY A 233 -11.01 -4.18 -18.97
C GLY A 233 -10.48 -5.32 -19.86
N SER A 234 -9.27 -5.18 -20.41
CA SER A 234 -8.69 -6.15 -21.35
C SER A 234 -8.29 -7.43 -20.62
N ALA A 235 -8.57 -8.57 -21.24
CA ALA A 235 -8.19 -9.88 -20.72
C ALA A 235 -6.89 -10.39 -21.36
N TYR A 236 -6.00 -10.92 -20.53
CA TYR A 236 -4.70 -11.46 -20.93
C TYR A 236 -4.54 -12.88 -20.38
N HIS A 237 -3.97 -13.76 -21.20
CA HIS A 237 -3.55 -15.09 -20.75
C HIS A 237 -2.06 -15.06 -20.41
N VAL A 238 -1.75 -15.30 -19.13
CA VAL A 238 -0.45 -15.02 -18.51
C VAL A 238 0.12 -16.27 -17.86
N THR A 239 1.39 -16.55 -18.08
CA THR A 239 2.17 -17.59 -17.39
C THR A 239 3.17 -16.97 -16.42
N GLY A 240 3.82 -17.79 -15.59
CA GLY A 240 4.87 -17.34 -14.66
C GLY A 240 4.37 -16.88 -13.29
N LEU A 241 3.07 -17.04 -13.00
CA LEU A 241 2.51 -16.90 -11.66
C LEU A 241 2.41 -18.28 -10.98
N PRO A 242 2.54 -18.36 -9.64
CA PRO A 242 2.38 -19.61 -8.92
C PRO A 242 0.91 -20.02 -8.86
N GLU A 243 0.63 -21.33 -8.96
CA GLU A 243 -0.74 -21.90 -8.94
C GLU A 243 -1.58 -21.52 -7.71
N SER A 244 -0.91 -21.13 -6.63
CA SER A 244 -1.54 -20.69 -5.38
C SER A 244 -2.21 -19.31 -5.46
N VAL A 245 -2.04 -18.55 -6.54
CA VAL A 245 -2.68 -17.24 -6.69
C VAL A 245 -4.20 -17.44 -6.84
N PRO A 246 -5.03 -17.00 -5.87
CA PRO A 246 -6.47 -17.22 -5.94
C PRO A 246 -7.15 -16.24 -6.90
N PRO A 247 -8.25 -16.66 -7.54
CA PRO A 247 -9.12 -15.72 -8.26
C PRO A 247 -9.63 -14.58 -7.36
N GLY A 248 -9.86 -13.43 -7.98
CA GLY A 248 -10.33 -12.19 -7.35
C GLY A 248 -9.21 -11.31 -6.79
N PHE A 249 -8.03 -11.85 -6.50
CA PHE A 249 -6.89 -11.05 -6.02
C PHE A 249 -6.37 -10.12 -7.12
N LEU A 250 -5.87 -8.97 -6.68
CA LEU A 250 -5.32 -7.97 -7.59
C LEU A 250 -3.79 -7.98 -7.52
N LEU A 251 -3.15 -8.04 -8.68
CA LEU A 251 -1.70 -8.02 -8.83
C LEU A 251 -1.30 -6.73 -9.53
N GLN A 252 -0.52 -5.90 -8.85
CA GLN A 252 0.12 -4.76 -9.48
C GLN A 252 1.50 -5.17 -9.97
N GLY A 253 1.81 -4.86 -11.22
CA GLY A 253 3.08 -5.26 -11.81
C GLY A 253 3.11 -4.97 -13.30
N ALA A 254 3.82 -5.80 -14.05
CA ALA A 254 3.76 -5.79 -15.50
C ALA A 254 3.75 -7.20 -16.07
N ILE A 255 3.10 -7.32 -17.23
CA ILE A 255 3.16 -8.51 -18.08
C ILE A 255 4.00 -8.22 -19.33
N GLY A 256 4.73 -9.22 -19.80
CA GLY A 256 5.65 -9.12 -20.93
C GLY A 256 5.25 -10.08 -22.02
N LYS A 257 5.49 -9.69 -23.26
CA LYS A 257 5.18 -10.51 -24.42
C LYS A 257 6.44 -10.80 -25.21
N GLY A 258 6.79 -12.08 -25.31
CA GLY A 258 7.92 -12.56 -26.11
C GLY A 258 7.56 -12.61 -27.59
N LYS A 259 8.57 -12.51 -28.47
CA LYS A 259 8.34 -12.63 -29.92
C LYS A 259 7.85 -14.05 -30.23
N GLY A 260 6.70 -14.15 -30.91
CA GLY A 260 6.12 -15.44 -31.31
C GLY A 260 5.48 -16.26 -30.19
N THR A 261 5.35 -15.74 -28.97
CA THR A 261 4.72 -16.49 -27.86
C THR A 261 3.20 -16.36 -27.89
N MET A 262 2.48 -17.44 -27.57
CA MET A 262 1.01 -17.43 -27.47
C MET A 262 0.53 -16.71 -26.20
N PHE A 263 1.22 -16.90 -25.08
CA PHE A 263 0.88 -16.30 -23.79
C PHE A 263 1.74 -15.07 -23.46
N TRP A 264 1.20 -14.21 -22.62
CA TRP A 264 1.99 -13.20 -21.89
C TRP A 264 2.69 -13.89 -20.71
N GLU A 265 3.72 -13.26 -20.17
CA GLU A 265 4.43 -13.74 -18.98
C GLU A 265 4.41 -12.66 -17.91
N TRP A 266 4.30 -13.04 -16.65
CA TRP A 266 4.45 -12.11 -15.53
C TRP A 266 5.91 -11.65 -15.41
N CYS A 267 6.16 -10.33 -15.47
CA CYS A 267 7.51 -9.77 -15.46
C CYS A 267 8.00 -9.42 -14.06
N TYR A 268 7.27 -8.54 -13.37
CA TYR A 268 7.63 -8.07 -12.05
C TYR A 268 6.37 -7.78 -11.24
N LEU A 269 6.52 -7.87 -9.92
CA LEU A 269 5.48 -7.56 -8.94
C LEU A 269 5.82 -6.23 -8.25
N ALA A 270 4.81 -5.38 -8.08
CA ALA A 270 4.85 -4.17 -7.28
C ALA A 270 3.90 -4.21 -6.07
N GLY A 271 2.87 -5.04 -6.10
CA GLY A 271 1.93 -5.19 -4.98
C GLY A 271 0.90 -6.29 -5.21
N VAL A 272 0.36 -6.83 -4.10
CA VAL A 272 -0.74 -7.80 -4.10
C VAL A 272 -1.84 -7.26 -3.20
N PHE A 273 -3.08 -7.25 -3.67
CA PHE A 273 -4.20 -6.68 -2.94
C PHE A 273 -5.38 -7.66 -2.85
N PRO A 274 -6.15 -7.61 -1.75
CA PRO A 274 -7.32 -8.45 -1.58
C PRO A 274 -8.44 -8.06 -2.55
N PRO A 275 -9.37 -8.97 -2.89
CA PRO A 275 -10.48 -8.67 -3.81
C PRO A 275 -11.33 -7.47 -3.37
N SER A 276 -11.55 -7.33 -2.05
CA SER A 276 -12.29 -6.23 -1.42
C SER A 276 -11.72 -4.84 -1.74
N SER A 277 -10.43 -4.75 -2.07
CA SER A 277 -9.75 -3.48 -2.37
C SER A 277 -10.11 -2.89 -3.74
N LYS A 278 -10.68 -3.68 -4.66
CA LYS A 278 -10.99 -3.30 -6.04
C LYS A 278 -11.75 -1.98 -6.15
N LYS A 279 -12.69 -1.73 -5.24
CA LYS A 279 -13.52 -0.51 -5.20
C LYS A 279 -12.74 0.79 -4.95
N PHE A 280 -11.53 0.69 -4.39
CA PHE A 280 -10.69 1.85 -4.10
C PHE A 280 -9.80 2.23 -5.28
N PHE A 281 -9.65 1.38 -6.29
CA PHE A 281 -8.88 1.69 -7.50
C PHE A 281 -9.77 2.28 -8.60
N LYS A 282 -9.20 3.13 -9.46
CA LYS A 282 -9.89 3.66 -10.64
C LYS A 282 -10.15 2.54 -11.63
N THR A 283 -11.41 2.16 -11.73
CA THR A 283 -11.97 1.50 -12.92
C THR A 283 -12.60 2.59 -13.79
N LYS A 284 -12.33 2.60 -15.10
CA LYS A 284 -13.28 3.23 -16.02
C LYS A 284 -14.58 2.45 -15.84
N GLU A 285 -15.64 3.12 -15.41
CA GLU A 285 -16.96 2.51 -15.36
C GLU A 285 -17.34 2.13 -16.79
N HIS A 286 -17.07 0.88 -17.18
CA HIS A 286 -17.80 0.25 -18.26
C HIS A 286 -19.20 0.00 -17.72
N VAL A 287 -20.03 1.03 -17.75
CA VAL A 287 -21.48 0.86 -17.75
C VAL A 287 -21.78 0.09 -19.03
N VAL A 288 -21.85 -1.23 -18.92
CA VAL A 288 -22.62 -2.02 -19.88
C VAL A 288 -24.07 -1.62 -19.61
N VAL A 289 -24.55 -0.62 -20.34
CA VAL A 289 -25.98 -0.42 -20.49
C VAL A 289 -26.45 -1.63 -21.29
N LEU A 290 -27.13 -2.56 -20.60
CA LEU A 290 -27.94 -3.59 -21.24
C LEU A 290 -29.13 -2.93 -21.94
#